data_AF-A0A931QLI2-F1
#
_entry.id   AF-A0A931QLI2-F1
#
_cell.length_a   1.000
_cell.length_b   1.000
_cell.length_c   1.000
_cell.angle_alpha   90.00
_cell.angle_beta   90.00
_cell.angle_gamma   90.00
#
_symmetry.space_group_name_H-M   'P 1'
#
loop_
_entity.id
_entity.type
_entity.pdbx_description
1 polymer ?
#
loop_
_entity_poly.entity_id
_entity_poly.type
_entity_poly.pdbx_seq_one_letter_code
_entity_poly.pdbx_strand_id
1 'polypeptide(L)' 'MTPRAKNRPPAEAGRAPAVSLVSLGCPKNQVDSERILARLSGEGFRVAGDPASGD' A
#
# COMPACT_ATOMS: atom_id res chain seq x y z
N MET A 1 9.76 -21.92 10.85
CA MET A 1 8.65 -20.95 10.97
C MET A 1 8.90 -19.84 9.97
N THR A 2 8.42 -20.01 8.74
CA THR A 2 8.74 -19.11 7.60
C THR A 2 7.59 -18.14 7.41
N PRO A 3 7.78 -16.80 7.45
CA PRO A 3 6.68 -15.88 7.24
C PRO A 3 6.20 -15.95 5.78
N ARG A 4 4.90 -16.16 5.61
CA ARG A 4 4.20 -16.23 4.31
C ARG A 4 4.39 -14.94 3.52
N ALA A 5 5.16 -14.99 2.44
CA ALA A 5 5.21 -13.97 1.39
C ALA A 5 4.05 -14.14 0.37
N LYS A 6 2.83 -14.41 0.84
CA LYS A 6 1.71 -14.75 -0.07
C LYS A 6 1.03 -13.55 -0.73
N ASN A 7 1.45 -12.32 -0.43
CA ASN A 7 0.85 -11.12 -1.00
C ASN A 7 1.84 -9.97 -1.25
N ARG A 8 3.13 -10.28 -1.41
CA ARG A 8 4.10 -9.26 -1.84
C ARG A 8 3.96 -9.14 -3.36
N PRO A 9 3.43 -8.03 -3.92
CA PRO A 9 3.52 -7.81 -5.36
C PRO A 9 5.00 -7.87 -5.75
N PRO A 10 5.34 -8.31 -6.96
CA PRO A 10 6.72 -8.35 -7.43
C PRO A 10 7.27 -6.92 -7.41
N ALA A 11 7.86 -6.53 -6.29
CA ALA A 11 8.67 -5.34 -6.19
C ALA A 11 9.88 -5.62 -7.06
N GLU A 12 9.81 -5.11 -8.29
CA GLU A 12 10.88 -5.14 -9.30
C GLU A 12 12.21 -4.97 -8.58
N ALA A 13 13.08 -5.98 -8.68
CA ALA A 13 14.21 -6.19 -7.77
C ALA A 13 15.13 -4.95 -7.72
N GLY A 14 14.93 -4.09 -6.73
CA GLY A 14 15.63 -2.81 -6.58
C GLY A 14 14.73 -1.62 -6.26
N ARG A 15 13.41 -1.74 -6.44
CA ARG A 15 12.46 -0.65 -6.15
C ARG A 15 11.63 -0.94 -4.90
N ALA A 16 11.43 0.09 -4.08
CA ALA A 16 10.52 0.02 -2.94
C ALA A 16 9.13 -0.47 -3.38
N PRO A 17 8.46 -1.34 -2.60
CA PRO A 17 7.11 -1.81 -2.92
C PRO A 17 6.13 -0.63 -3.02
N ALA A 18 5.23 -0.70 -4.01
CA ALA A 18 4.16 0.28 -4.17
C ALA A 18 2.89 -0.17 -3.43
N VAL A 19 2.18 0.77 -2.81
CA VAL A 19 0.95 0.53 -2.03
C VAL A 19 -0.14 1.53 -2.44
N SER A 20 -1.35 1.02 -2.62
CA SER A 20 -2.56 1.83 -2.89
C SER A 20 -3.63 1.46 -1.85
N LEU A 21 -4.44 2.43 -1.42
CA LEU A 21 -5.48 2.23 -0.40
C LEU A 21 -6.86 2.32 -1.05
N VAL A 22 -7.68 1.29 -0.87
CA VAL A 22 -9.06 1.22 -1.38
C VAL A 22 -10.03 1.42 -0.22
N SER A 23 -10.80 2.51 -0.24
CA SER A 23 -11.89 2.73 0.71
C SER A 23 -13.16 2.05 0.22
N LEU A 24 -13.60 0.98 0.91
CA LEU A 24 -14.81 0.20 0.55
C LEU A 24 -16.14 0.79 1.05
N GLY A 25 -16.20 2.10 1.36
CA GLY A 25 -17.47 2.79 1.61
C GLY A 25 -17.74 3.35 3.01
N CYS A 26 -16.71 3.66 3.82
CA CYS A 26 -16.91 4.36 5.10
C CYS A 26 -16.30 5.77 5.08
N PRO A 27 -17.10 6.84 4.95
CA PRO A 27 -16.60 8.22 4.92
C PRO A 27 -15.95 8.66 6.24
N LYS A 28 -16.19 7.94 7.34
CA LYS A 28 -15.51 8.18 8.63
C LYS A 28 -14.01 7.87 8.60
N ASN A 29 -13.55 7.05 7.66
CA ASN A 29 -12.19 6.53 7.66
C ASN A 29 -11.24 7.31 6.73
N GLN A 30 -11.69 8.42 6.14
CA GLN A 30 -10.86 9.20 5.21
C GLN A 30 -9.59 9.73 5.87
N VAL A 31 -9.71 10.21 7.11
CA VAL A 31 -8.57 10.69 7.89
C VAL A 31 -7.65 9.54 8.27
N ASP A 32 -8.18 8.36 8.59
CA ASP A 32 -7.37 7.17 8.87
C ASP A 32 -6.61 6.70 7.62
N SER A 33 -7.23 6.71 6.44
CA SER A 33 -6.57 6.37 5.17
C SER A 33 -5.38 7.28 4.89
N GLU A 34 -5.50 8.58 5.15
CA GLU A 34 -4.40 9.54 4.95
C GLU A 34 -3.26 9.32 5.96
N ARG A 35 -3.62 9.00 7.21
CA ARG A 35 -2.63 8.66 8.26
C ARG A 35 -1.90 7.35 7.97
N ILE A 36 -2.59 6.35 7.40
CA ILE A 36 -1.99 5.08 7.00
C ILE A 36 -0.99 5.31 5.86
N LEU A 37 -1.35 6.08 4.83
CA LEU A 37 -0.47 6.41 3.71
C LEU A 37 0.77 7.20 4.15
N ALA A 38 0.60 8.14 5.07
CA ALA A 38 1.71 8.91 5.64
C ALA A 38 2.71 8.01 6.39
N ARG A 39 2.23 7.04 7.17
CA ARG A 39 3.09 6.06 7.85
C ARG A 39 3.85 5.19 6.86
N LEU A 40 3.15 4.61 5.87
CA LEU A 40 3.77 3.75 4.85
C LEU A 40 4.84 4.51 4.04
N SER A 41 4.60 5.78 3.73
CA SER A 41 5.60 6.62 3.05
C SER A 41 6.87 6.81 3.89
N GLY A 42 6.72 7.00 5.21
CA GLY A 42 7.85 7.10 6.15
C GLY A 42 8.62 5.79 6.35
N GLU A 43 7.96 4.65 6.17
CA GLU A 43 8.59 3.32 6.21
C GLU A 43 9.30 2.95 4.90
N GLY A 44 9.27 3.84 3.89
CA GLY A 44 9.96 3.64 2.62
C GLY A 44 9.13 2.92 1.56
N PHE A 45 7.81 2.80 1.75
CA PHE A 45 6.90 2.35 0.69
C PHE A 45 6.59 3.50 -0.27
N ARG A 46 6.32 3.16 -1.54
CA ARG A 46 5.86 4.14 -2.53
C ARG A 46 4.34 4.16 -2.56
N VAL A 47 3.73 5.32 -2.39
CA VAL A 47 2.28 5.47 -2.53
C VAL A 47 1.93 5.48 -4.02
N ALA A 48 1.06 4.56 -4.44
CA ALA A 48 0.48 4.51 -5.77
C ALA A 48 -0.93 5.11 -5.72
N GLY A 49 -1.24 5.94 -6.73
CA GLY A 49 -2.48 6.72 -6.77
C GLY A 49 -3.71 5.91 -7.25
N ASP A 50 -3.48 4.81 -7.96
CA ASP A 50 -4.55 3.97 -8.48
C ASP A 50 -4.33 2.49 -8.07
N PRO A 51 -5.32 1.86 -7.43
CA PRO A 51 -5.26 0.45 -7.04
C PRO A 51 -5.62 -0.52 -8.18
N ALA A 52 -6.22 -0.04 -9.28
CA ALA A 52 -6.65 -0.84 -10.42
C ALA A 52 -5.56 -0.98 -11.51
N SER A 53 -4.52 -0.14 -11.47
CA SER A 53 -3.39 -0.16 -12.38
C SER A 53 -2.31 -1.19 -12.00
N GLY A 54 -2.58 -2.04 -11.00
CA GLY A 54 -1.82 -3.26 -10.77
C GLY A 54 -2.28 -4.34 -11.74
N ASP A 55 -1.64 -4.39 -12.91
CA ASP A 55 -1.57 -5.61 -13.74
C ASP A 55 -0.64 -6.64 -13.06
#